data_AF-A0A6B3GST3-F1
#
_entry.id   AF-A0A6B3GST3-F1
#
_cell.length_a   1.000
_cell.length_b   1.000
_cell.length_c   1.000
_cell.angle_alpha   90.00
_cell.angle_beta   90.00
_cell.angle_gamma   90.00
#
_symmetry.space_group_name_H-M   'P 1'
#
loop_
_entity.id
_entity.type
_entity.pdbx_description
1 polymer ?
#
loop_
_entity_poly.entity_id
_entity_poly.type
_entity_poly.pdbx_seq_one_letter_code
_entity_poly.pdbx_strand_id
1 'polypeptide(L)'
;VAIFNLMEDAATAEISRSQIWQWINADVVFENGEHATADLARKVAAEELAAIREEIGEEAFTAGKWQQAHDLLLQVSLDQDYADFLTLPAYEQLR
;
A
#
# COMPACT_ATOMS: atom_id res chain seq x y z
N VAL A 1 -6.69 -6.07 -12.24
CA VAL A 1 -5.43 -6.84 -12.14
C VAL A 1 -5.76 -8.17 -11.48
N ALA A 2 -5.18 -9.28 -11.94
CA ALA A 2 -5.38 -10.56 -11.26
C ALA A 2 -4.40 -10.65 -10.08
N ILE A 3 -4.90 -10.69 -8.85
CA ILE A 3 -4.10 -10.85 -7.62
C ILE A 3 -4.73 -11.99 -6.83
N PHE A 4 -3.95 -13.01 -6.46
CA PHE A 4 -4.43 -14.20 -5.76
C PHE A 4 -5.67 -14.86 -6.40
N ASN A 5 -5.70 -14.92 -7.74
CA ASN A 5 -6.81 -15.44 -8.55
C ASN A 5 -8.13 -14.65 -8.47
N LEU A 6 -8.10 -13.43 -7.92
CA LEU A 6 -9.22 -12.50 -7.90
C LEU A 6 -9.01 -11.37 -8.91
N MET A 7 -10.12 -10.91 -9.49
CA MET A 7 -10.11 -9.77 -10.40
C MET A 7 -10.24 -8.48 -9.61
N GLU A 8 -9.11 -7.87 -9.30
CA GLU A 8 -9.05 -6.64 -8.54
C GLU A 8 -9.17 -5.41 -9.45
N ASP A 9 -9.83 -4.38 -8.94
CA ASP A 9 -9.88 -3.05 -9.54
C ASP A 9 -9.38 -1.98 -8.56
N ALA A 10 -9.57 -0.71 -8.91
CA ALA A 10 -9.14 0.39 -8.05
C ALA A 10 -9.86 0.41 -6.69
N ALA A 11 -11.10 -0.08 -6.60
CA ALA A 11 -11.87 -0.06 -5.37
C ALA A 11 -11.27 -0.98 -4.30
N THR A 12 -10.68 -2.10 -4.70
CA THR A 12 -9.92 -2.98 -3.79
C THR A 12 -8.73 -2.22 -3.18
N ALA A 13 -7.95 -1.51 -4.01
CA ALA A 13 -6.84 -0.71 -3.52
C ALA A 13 -7.32 0.45 -2.63
N GLU A 14 -8.45 1.09 -2.97
CA GLU A 14 -9.06 2.15 -2.15
C GLU A 14 -9.42 1.63 -0.75
N ILE A 15 -10.17 0.53 -0.64
CA ILE A 15 -10.54 0.03 0.69
C ILE A 15 -9.32 -0.42 1.51
N SER A 16 -8.31 -1.02 0.85
CA SER A 16 -7.06 -1.40 1.52
C SER A 16 -6.32 -0.20 2.12
N ARG A 17 -6.11 0.89 1.36
CA ARG A 17 -5.45 2.08 1.91
C ARG A 17 -6.29 2.80 2.95
N SER A 18 -7.62 2.85 2.79
CA SER A 18 -8.55 3.44 3.76
C SER A 18 -8.45 2.76 5.10
N GLN A 19 -8.33 1.42 5.09
CA GLN A 19 -8.28 0.64 6.31
C GLN A 19 -7.00 0.92 7.12
N ILE A 20 -5.85 1.01 6.46
CA ILE A 20 -4.56 1.37 7.09
C ILE A 20 -4.67 2.76 7.73
N TRP A 21 -5.12 3.74 6.96
CA TRP A 21 -5.27 5.13 7.44
C TRP A 21 -6.23 5.20 8.63
N GLN A 22 -7.37 4.51 8.56
CA GLN A 22 -8.38 4.50 9.61
C GLN A 22 -7.86 3.87 10.90
N TRP A 23 -7.16 2.74 10.81
CA TRP A 23 -6.59 2.08 12.00
C TRP A 23 -5.59 2.96 12.72
N ILE A 24 -4.71 3.63 11.97
CA ILE A 24 -3.70 4.54 12.54
C ILE A 24 -4.39 5.73 13.23
N ASN A 25 -5.35 6.37 12.56
CA ASN A 25 -6.01 7.56 13.10
C ASN A 25 -6.98 7.27 14.25
N ALA A 26 -7.49 6.05 14.33
CA ALA A 26 -8.32 5.60 15.44
C ALA A 26 -7.51 4.97 16.59
N ASP A 27 -6.16 4.96 16.50
CA ASP A 27 -5.26 4.33 17.47
C ASP A 27 -5.67 2.89 17.80
N VAL A 28 -5.94 2.10 16.75
CA VAL A 28 -6.39 0.71 16.89
C VAL A 28 -5.27 -0.13 17.50
N VAL A 29 -5.64 -0.97 18.47
CA VAL A 29 -4.80 -2.03 19.02
C VAL A 29 -5.23 -3.36 18.40
N PHE A 30 -4.30 -4.05 17.75
CA PHE A 30 -4.54 -5.36 17.16
C PHE A 30 -4.67 -6.45 18.24
N GLU A 31 -5.15 -7.63 17.85
CA GLU A 31 -5.37 -8.77 18.78
C GLU A 31 -4.09 -9.24 19.48
N ASN A 32 -2.92 -9.01 18.86
CA ASN A 32 -1.61 -9.31 19.43
C ASN A 32 -1.10 -8.23 20.42
N GLY A 33 -1.87 -7.16 20.65
CA GLY A 33 -1.53 -6.05 21.53
C GLY A 33 -0.67 -4.95 20.89
N GLU A 34 -0.33 -5.06 19.61
CA GLU A 34 0.43 -4.03 18.88
C GLU A 34 -0.48 -2.91 18.40
N HIS A 35 0.00 -1.67 18.41
CA HIS A 35 -0.74 -0.52 17.89
C HIS A 35 -0.57 -0.38 16.37
N ALA A 36 -1.65 -0.01 15.69
CA ALA A 36 -1.61 0.42 14.31
C ALA A 36 -0.89 1.77 14.21
N THR A 37 0.39 1.75 13.83
CA THR A 37 1.22 2.97 13.70
C THR A 37 1.72 3.13 12.27
N ALA A 38 2.07 4.38 11.91
CA ALA A 38 2.69 4.66 10.62
C ALA A 38 4.03 3.92 10.45
N ASP A 39 4.79 3.73 11.52
CA ASP A 39 6.06 3.00 11.48
C ASP A 39 5.85 1.51 11.25
N LEU A 40 4.83 0.92 11.88
CA LEU A 40 4.43 -0.46 11.61
C LEU A 40 3.98 -0.63 10.15
N ALA A 41 3.16 0.28 9.63
CA ALA A 41 2.72 0.24 8.23
C ALA A 41 3.89 0.33 7.25
N ARG A 42 4.87 1.23 7.50
CA ARG A 42 6.09 1.33 6.68
C ARG A 42 6.92 0.05 6.72
N LYS A 43 7.09 -0.53 7.91
CA LYS A 43 7.82 -1.78 8.09
C LYS A 43 7.18 -2.92 7.30
N VAL A 44 5.87 -3.14 7.47
CA VAL A 44 5.13 -4.19 6.77
C VAL A 44 5.17 -3.96 5.27
N ALA A 45 4.94 -2.74 4.78
CA ALA A 45 5.00 -2.45 3.34
C ALA A 45 6.38 -2.76 2.73
N ALA A 46 7.47 -2.47 3.45
CA ALA A 46 8.82 -2.80 3.00
C ALA A 46 9.10 -4.31 3.00
N GLU A 47 8.61 -5.04 4.01
CA GLU A 47 8.70 -6.50 4.07
C GLU A 47 7.93 -7.15 2.91
N GLU A 48 6.71 -6.70 2.62
CA GLU A 48 5.90 -7.18 1.50
C GLU A 48 6.53 -6.86 0.14
N LEU A 49 7.13 -5.66 -0.03
CA LEU A 49 7.84 -5.31 -1.27
C LEU A 49 9.04 -6.24 -1.50
N ALA A 50 9.79 -6.56 -0.44
CA ALA A 50 10.90 -7.50 -0.52
C ALA A 50 10.41 -8.92 -0.87
N ALA A 51 9.33 -9.38 -0.25
CA ALA A 51 8.71 -10.67 -0.56
C ALA A 51 8.25 -10.75 -2.03
N ILE A 52 7.58 -9.71 -2.54
CA ILE A 52 7.18 -9.62 -3.95
C ILE A 52 8.39 -9.72 -4.87
N ARG A 53 9.48 -9.00 -4.55
CA ARG A 53 10.73 -9.05 -5.33
C ARG A 53 11.32 -10.45 -5.39
N GLU A 54 11.28 -11.19 -4.29
CA GLU A 54 11.72 -12.59 -4.23
C GLU A 54 10.81 -13.51 -5.05
N GLU A 55 9.49 -13.31 -4.98
CA GLU A 55 8.50 -14.14 -5.68
C GLU A 55 8.57 -14.00 -7.20
N ILE A 56 8.62 -12.77 -7.71
CA ILE A 56 8.58 -12.50 -9.16
C ILE A 56 9.97 -12.49 -9.81
N GLY A 57 11.02 -12.39 -8.99
CA GLY A 57 12.42 -12.31 -9.42
C GLY A 57 12.89 -10.91 -9.81
N GLU A 58 14.21 -10.72 -9.77
CA GLU A 58 14.87 -9.42 -9.92
C GLU A 58 14.55 -8.71 -11.25
N GLU A 59 14.51 -9.46 -12.35
CA GLU A 59 14.31 -8.90 -13.69
C GLU A 59 12.89 -8.33 -13.83
N ALA A 60 11.87 -9.10 -13.41
CA ALA A 60 10.47 -8.65 -13.45
C ALA A 60 10.22 -7.53 -12.45
N PHE A 61 10.89 -7.54 -11.29
CA PHE A 61 10.83 -6.46 -10.33
C PHE A 61 11.42 -5.16 -10.91
N THR A 62 12.61 -5.24 -11.51
CA THR A 62 13.29 -4.06 -12.08
C THR A 62 12.56 -3.49 -13.29
N ALA A 63 11.92 -4.35 -14.11
CA ALA A 63 11.10 -3.92 -15.24
C ALA A 63 9.74 -3.34 -14.81
N GLY A 64 9.27 -3.66 -13.61
CA GLY A 64 8.01 -3.21 -13.05
C GLY A 64 8.09 -1.85 -12.35
N LYS A 65 6.93 -1.36 -11.89
CA LYS A 65 6.80 -0.11 -11.13
C LYS A 65 6.62 -0.35 -9.62
N TRP A 66 7.24 -1.41 -9.09
CA TRP A 66 6.97 -1.88 -7.72
C TRP A 66 7.38 -0.88 -6.63
N GLN A 67 8.57 -0.28 -6.75
CA GLN A 67 9.01 0.76 -5.81
C GLN A 67 8.07 1.96 -5.86
N GLN A 68 7.70 2.40 -7.07
CA GLN A 68 6.76 3.51 -7.25
C GLN A 68 5.37 3.20 -6.65
N ALA A 69 4.88 1.97 -6.81
CA ALA A 69 3.61 1.54 -6.23
C ALA A 69 3.67 1.49 -4.69
N HIS A 70 4.78 0.99 -4.12
CA HIS A 70 5.04 1.02 -2.68
C HIS A 70 5.03 2.46 -2.13
N ASP A 71 5.76 3.37 -2.79
CA ASP A 71 5.87 4.75 -2.33
C ASP A 71 4.51 5.46 -2.40
N LEU A 72 3.75 5.21 -3.47
CA LEU A 72 2.38 5.72 -3.61
C LEU A 72 1.45 5.14 -2.53
N LEU A 73 1.52 3.84 -2.23
CA LEU A 73 0.74 3.22 -1.15
C LEU A 73 0.98 3.92 0.19
N LEU A 74 2.26 4.16 0.53
CA LEU A 74 2.61 4.83 1.77
C LEU A 74 2.07 6.27 1.79
N GLN A 75 2.21 7.01 0.69
CA GLN A 75 1.66 8.36 0.57
C GLN A 75 0.15 8.38 0.83
N VAL A 76 -0.63 7.59 0.07
CA VAL A 76 -2.10 7.63 0.14
C VAL A 76 -2.70 7.02 1.41
N SER A 77 -1.88 6.29 2.19
CA SER A 77 -2.31 5.64 3.44
C SER A 77 -1.82 6.36 4.70
N LEU A 78 -0.71 7.10 4.64
CA LEU A 78 -0.04 7.65 5.83
C LEU A 78 0.03 9.18 5.85
N ASP A 79 -0.26 9.85 4.74
CA ASP A 79 -0.30 11.32 4.73
C ASP A 79 -1.41 11.84 5.66
N GLN A 80 -1.14 13.02 6.26
CA GLN A 80 -2.09 13.70 7.12
C GLN A 80 -3.35 14.11 6.34
N ASP A 81 -3.17 14.58 5.11
CA ASP A 81 -4.24 14.92 4.19
C ASP A 81 -4.65 13.66 3.42
N TYR A 82 -5.81 13.12 3.79
CA TYR A 82 -6.35 11.92 3.15
C TYR A 82 -6.95 12.28 1.78
N ALA A 83 -6.31 11.83 0.70
CA ALA A 83 -6.85 12.02 -0.64
C ALA A 83 -8.20 11.31 -0.81
N ASP A 84 -9.18 11.98 -1.42
CA ASP A 84 -10.51 11.42 -1.70
C ASP A 84 -10.43 10.15 -2.56
N PHE A 85 -9.52 10.15 -3.54
CA PHE A 85 -9.24 9.01 -4.40
C PHE A 85 -7.74 8.84 -4.58
N LEU A 86 -7.24 7.61 -4.43
CA LEU A 86 -5.83 7.27 -4.69
C LEU A 86 -5.42 7.58 -6.12
N THR A 87 -6.40 7.59 -7.03
CA THR A 87 -6.17 7.85 -8.46
C THR A 87 -5.72 9.28 -8.72
N LEU A 88 -6.03 10.25 -7.86
CA LEU A 88 -5.61 11.65 -8.04
C LEU A 88 -4.07 11.79 -8.00
N PRO A 89 -3.36 11.44 -6.90
CA PRO A 89 -1.90 11.48 -6.88
C PRO A 89 -1.28 10.45 -7.84
N ALA A 90 -1.91 9.30 -8.06
CA ALA A 90 -1.40 8.31 -9.03
C ALA A 90 -1.39 8.86 -10.46
N TYR A 91 -2.40 9.63 -10.85
CA TYR A 91 -2.54 10.16 -12.20
C TYR A 91 -1.44 11.18 -12.54
N GLU A 92 -0.92 11.90 -11.55
CA GLU A 92 0.21 12.82 -11.73
C GLU A 92 1.49 12.10 -12.15
N GLN A 93 1.63 10.83 -11.76
CA GLN A 93 2.79 9.99 -12.05
C GLN A 93 2.73 9.28 -13.42
N LEU A 94 1.63 9.46 -14.16
CA LEU A 94 1.47 8.93 -15.52
C LEU A 94 1.95 9.91 -16.61
N ARG A 95 2.37 11.11 -16.21
CA ARG A 95 2.85 12.16 -17.11
C ARG A 95 4.21 11.84 -17.72
#